data_AF-A0A679JJD7-F1
#
_entry.id   AF-A0A679JJD7-F1
#
_cell.length_a   1.000
_cell.length_b   1.000
_cell.length_c   1.000
_cell.angle_alpha   90.00
_cell.angle_beta   90.00
_cell.angle_gamma   90.00
#
_symmetry.space_group_name_H-M   'P 1'
#
loop_
_entity.id
_entity.type
_entity.pdbx_description
1 polymer ?
#
loop_
_entity_poly.entity_id
_entity_poly.type
_entity_poly.pdbx_seq_one_letter_code
_entity_poly.pdbx_strand_id
1 'polypeptide(L)'
;MDLVSNITQMLSSSLVSRIASSLGLDRSLTEKAISAGVPGLLAALTSLVSRPNGATALNGAIARQQPGLLSSLGNMLGGSAQSNIIETGTSTLTSLLGGETISALTNAVGQYAGIGNAGSKSLLGLLGPVVMGVLGQQQRASGLDATGLANLLTSQKDNIARALPAGFSNYLSGTGILDGLGGTTDTRGASATARPSYTTMPPPTPRPADRSPNMQSWGWVLPVIGALILGGLAWHWLRPNPTETALNSPPPSMAPSSTGTSTGVSGLGAMPASFEALENLRGIKVGDVDIGTQLANAETGMRSAIISVQDVNSAQAAVAPLASSANDFARLTKLLDKLPPDTRISVVKTVIATRPALDQLFDKALAIPGVSSVIKPTVDKVHSQFDALTTA
;
A
#
# COMPACT_ATOMS: atom_id res chain seq x y z
N MET A 1 10.66 9.56 -15.76
CA MET A 1 9.70 9.45 -14.64
C MET A 1 10.38 8.64 -13.55
N ASP A 2 10.63 9.24 -12.39
CA ASP A 2 11.40 8.65 -11.30
C ASP A 2 10.52 7.79 -10.39
N LEU A 3 10.82 6.50 -10.33
CA LEU A 3 10.17 5.54 -9.41
C LEU A 3 10.37 5.97 -7.95
N VAL A 4 11.54 6.52 -7.63
CA VAL A 4 11.87 7.03 -6.30
C VAL A 4 11.00 8.23 -5.92
N SER A 5 10.73 9.15 -6.85
CA SER A 5 9.80 10.27 -6.59
C SER A 5 8.37 9.79 -6.41
N ASN A 6 7.86 8.88 -7.24
CA ASN A 6 6.49 8.38 -7.07
C ASN A 6 6.32 7.58 -5.77
N ILE A 7 7.32 6.79 -5.38
CA ILE A 7 7.31 6.06 -4.11
C ILE A 7 7.36 7.04 -2.95
N THR A 8 8.31 7.98 -2.93
CA THR A 8 8.45 8.96 -1.84
C THR A 8 7.23 9.86 -1.72
N GLN A 9 6.56 10.22 -2.82
CA GLN A 9 5.39 11.09 -2.80
C GLN A 9 4.10 10.35 -2.36
N MET A 10 4.04 9.02 -2.54
CA MET A 10 2.99 8.17 -1.95
C MET A 10 3.29 7.73 -0.51
N LEU A 11 4.56 7.73 -0.07
CA LEU A 11 5.00 7.13 1.19
C LEU A 11 5.20 8.11 2.36
N SER A 12 5.27 9.43 2.14
CA SER A 12 6.09 10.28 3.03
C SER A 12 5.44 10.98 4.24
N SER A 13 4.17 10.75 4.60
CA SER A 13 3.68 11.31 5.88
C SER A 13 2.75 10.40 6.65
N SER A 14 1.72 9.84 6.02
CA SER A 14 0.74 8.97 6.68
C SER A 14 1.32 7.59 7.02
N LEU A 15 2.09 6.98 6.11
CA LEU A 15 2.71 5.67 6.33
C LEU A 15 3.86 5.74 7.33
N VAL A 16 4.73 6.74 7.24
CA VAL A 16 5.80 6.97 8.24
C VAL A 16 5.20 7.16 9.63
N SER A 17 4.13 7.96 9.74
CA SER A 17 3.41 8.17 11.00
C SER A 17 2.84 6.88 11.57
N ARG A 18 2.21 6.06 10.71
CA ARG A 18 1.63 4.77 11.13
C ARG A 18 2.70 3.77 11.54
N ILE A 19 3.80 3.65 10.80
CA ILE A 19 4.93 2.76 11.13
C ILE A 19 5.59 3.21 12.44
N ALA A 20 5.79 4.52 12.63
CA ALA A 20 6.35 5.05 13.88
C ALA A 20 5.45 4.75 15.08
N SER A 21 4.15 5.05 14.98
CA SER A 21 3.15 4.71 16.00
C SER A 21 3.08 3.21 16.28
N SER A 22 3.22 2.38 15.24
CA SER A 22 3.05 0.94 15.37
C SER A 22 4.29 0.22 15.89
N LEU A 23 5.47 0.81 15.73
CA LEU A 23 6.73 0.30 16.27
C LEU A 23 7.08 0.94 17.63
N GLY A 24 6.29 1.92 18.09
CA GLY A 24 6.59 2.69 19.29
C GLY A 24 7.88 3.52 19.16
N LEU A 25 8.24 3.89 17.94
CA LEU A 25 9.47 4.63 17.62
C LEU A 25 9.16 6.11 17.36
N ASP A 26 10.16 6.95 17.57
CA ASP A 26 10.06 8.36 17.20
C ASP A 26 9.89 8.50 15.67
N ARG A 27 9.05 9.45 15.25
CA ARG A 27 8.75 9.69 13.83
C ARG A 27 9.99 10.11 13.04
N SER A 28 10.84 10.97 13.61
CA SER A 28 12.05 11.45 12.97
C SER A 28 13.07 10.33 12.79
N LEU A 29 13.23 9.47 13.80
CA LEU A 29 14.11 8.29 13.69
C LEU A 29 13.58 7.28 12.68
N THR A 30 12.25 7.07 12.64
CA THR A 30 11.60 6.19 11.67
C THR A 30 11.78 6.71 10.24
N GLU A 31 11.59 8.00 10.01
CA GLU A 31 11.81 8.64 8.71
C GLU A 31 13.27 8.52 8.25
N LYS A 32 14.22 8.75 9.18
CA LYS A 32 15.65 8.54 8.94
C LYS A 32 15.97 7.08 8.62
N ALA A 33 15.31 6.13 9.27
CA ALA A 33 15.47 4.71 9.00
C ALA A 33 14.88 4.30 7.65
N ILE A 34 13.75 4.86 7.24
CA ILE A 34 13.11 4.58 5.93
C ILE A 34 13.94 5.18 4.79
N SER A 35 14.43 6.41 4.95
CA SER A 35 15.26 7.09 3.96
C SER A 35 16.59 6.38 3.69
N ALA A 36 17.13 5.63 4.65
CA ALA A 36 18.28 4.74 4.44
C ALA A 36 17.85 3.32 4.02
N GLY A 37 16.79 2.80 4.62
CA GLY A 37 16.35 1.42 4.49
C GLY A 37 15.76 1.10 3.12
N VAL A 38 14.99 2.00 2.51
CA VAL A 38 14.43 1.80 1.17
C VAL A 38 15.53 1.71 0.11
N PRO A 39 16.44 2.70 -0.04
CA PRO A 39 17.52 2.59 -1.01
C PRO A 39 18.50 1.46 -0.65
N GLY A 40 18.72 1.16 0.63
CA GLY A 40 19.55 0.02 1.06
C GLY A 40 18.94 -1.33 0.65
N LEU A 41 17.63 -1.51 0.80
CA LEU A 41 16.93 -2.71 0.37
C LEU A 41 16.95 -2.85 -1.16
N LEU A 42 16.72 -1.75 -1.89
CA LEU A 42 16.84 -1.73 -3.34
C LEU A 42 18.26 -2.08 -3.80
N ALA A 43 19.29 -1.57 -3.13
CA ALA A 43 20.68 -1.93 -3.41
C ALA A 43 20.93 -3.44 -3.23
N ALA A 44 20.41 -4.01 -2.14
CA ALA A 44 20.54 -5.45 -1.88
C ALA A 44 19.77 -6.31 -2.89
N LEU A 45 18.59 -5.86 -3.33
CA LEU A 45 17.84 -6.51 -4.41
C LEU A 45 18.56 -6.39 -5.76
N THR A 46 19.21 -5.25 -6.04
CA THR A 46 20.05 -5.09 -7.24
C THR A 46 21.23 -6.06 -7.20
N SER A 47 21.93 -6.17 -6.06
CA SER A 47 23.00 -7.17 -5.86
C SER A 47 22.49 -8.60 -6.00
N LEU A 48 21.26 -8.90 -5.55
CA LEU A 48 20.63 -10.20 -5.77
C LEU A 48 20.42 -10.50 -7.26
N VAL A 49 19.83 -9.57 -8.03
CA VAL A 49 19.56 -9.83 -9.47
C VAL A 49 20.82 -9.88 -10.34
N SER A 50 21.93 -9.32 -9.87
CA SER A 50 23.24 -9.46 -10.52
C SER A 50 23.85 -10.88 -10.35
N ARG A 51 23.31 -11.71 -9.44
CA ARG A 51 23.76 -13.10 -9.23
C ARG A 51 23.00 -14.09 -10.14
N PRO A 52 23.59 -15.26 -10.44
CA PRO A 52 22.89 -16.33 -11.14
C PRO A 52 21.61 -16.71 -10.39
N ASN A 53 20.48 -16.81 -11.12
CA ASN A 53 19.14 -17.13 -10.58
C ASN A 53 18.48 -16.07 -9.68
N GLY A 54 19.14 -14.97 -9.34
CA GLY A 54 18.58 -13.95 -8.45
C GLY A 54 17.36 -13.23 -9.02
N ALA A 55 17.37 -12.95 -10.32
CA ALA A 55 16.22 -12.40 -11.05
C ALA A 55 14.98 -13.31 -10.98
N THR A 56 15.19 -14.62 -11.13
CA THR A 56 14.11 -15.63 -11.04
C THR A 56 13.57 -15.75 -9.61
N ALA A 57 14.45 -15.71 -8.61
CA ALA A 57 14.06 -15.71 -7.20
C ALA A 57 13.24 -14.47 -6.84
N LEU A 58 13.69 -13.30 -7.27
CA LEU A 58 12.96 -12.04 -7.06
C LEU A 58 11.60 -12.06 -7.77
N ASN A 59 11.55 -12.50 -9.02
CA ASN A 59 10.29 -12.66 -9.76
C ASN A 59 9.32 -13.63 -9.07
N GLY A 60 9.81 -14.75 -8.56
CA GLY A 60 9.00 -15.71 -7.80
C GLY A 60 8.44 -15.13 -6.50
N ALA A 61 9.23 -14.33 -5.79
CA ALA A 61 8.76 -13.63 -4.60
C ALA A 61 7.70 -12.57 -4.91
N ILE A 62 7.92 -11.77 -5.97
CA ILE A 62 6.96 -10.77 -6.43
C ILE A 62 5.65 -11.42 -6.90
N ALA A 63 5.73 -12.56 -7.59
CA ALA A 63 4.55 -13.32 -8.02
C ALA A 63 3.72 -13.87 -6.85
N ARG A 64 4.38 -14.20 -5.73
CA ARG A 64 3.71 -14.61 -4.48
C ARG A 64 3.06 -13.46 -3.73
N GLN A 65 3.37 -12.20 -4.05
CA GLN A 65 2.71 -11.04 -3.46
C GLN A 65 1.32 -10.86 -4.09
N GLN A 66 0.29 -10.87 -3.25
CA GLN A 66 -1.09 -10.62 -3.68
C GLN A 66 -1.26 -9.17 -4.19
N PRO A 67 -1.99 -8.96 -5.30
CA PRO A 67 -2.38 -7.63 -5.71
C PRO A 67 -3.25 -6.98 -4.61
N GLY A 68 -2.92 -5.75 -4.23
CA GLY A 68 -3.62 -5.03 -3.14
C GLY A 68 -2.98 -5.15 -1.76
N LEU A 69 -1.84 -5.85 -1.61
CA LEU A 69 -1.10 -5.91 -0.34
C LEU A 69 -0.77 -4.53 0.22
N LEU A 70 -0.40 -3.54 -0.61
CA LEU A 70 -0.16 -2.17 -0.13
C LEU A 70 -1.40 -1.54 0.54
N SER A 71 -2.58 -1.75 -0.05
CA SER A 71 -3.85 -1.27 0.49
C SER A 71 -4.20 -1.99 1.79
N SER A 72 -3.98 -3.30 1.85
CA SER A 72 -4.20 -4.12 3.05
C SER A 72 -3.20 -3.81 4.16
N LEU A 73 -1.94 -3.53 3.82
CA LEU A 73 -0.91 -3.10 4.78
C LEU A 73 -1.31 -1.84 5.52
N GLY A 74 -1.92 -0.86 4.81
CA GLY A 74 -2.46 0.35 5.44
C GLY A 74 -3.52 0.06 6.50
N ASN A 75 -4.32 -1.00 6.30
CA ASN A 75 -5.40 -1.40 7.21
C ASN A 75 -4.94 -2.38 8.31
N MET A 76 -3.87 -3.13 8.06
CA MET A 76 -3.32 -4.13 8.99
C MET A 76 -2.24 -3.57 9.93
N LEU A 77 -1.62 -2.45 9.54
CA LEU A 77 -0.59 -1.76 10.33
C LEU A 77 -1.23 -1.08 11.56
N GLY A 78 -0.76 -1.44 12.76
CA GLY A 78 -1.35 -1.02 14.04
C GLY A 78 -2.37 -2.00 14.63
N GLY A 79 -2.66 -3.12 13.96
CA GLY A 79 -3.50 -4.20 14.46
C GLY A 79 -2.71 -5.46 14.86
N SER A 80 -3.43 -6.49 15.32
CA SER A 80 -2.85 -7.79 15.74
C SER A 80 -2.15 -8.56 14.60
N ALA A 81 -2.47 -8.25 13.34
CA ALA A 81 -1.85 -8.89 12.18
C ALA A 81 -0.45 -8.33 11.82
N GLN A 82 -0.03 -7.23 12.45
CA GLN A 82 1.26 -6.58 12.15
C GLN A 82 2.46 -7.50 12.40
N SER A 83 2.47 -8.25 13.50
CA SER A 83 3.59 -9.16 13.82
C SER A 83 3.75 -10.23 12.76
N ASN A 84 2.64 -10.79 12.28
CA ASN A 84 2.65 -11.79 11.19
C ASN A 84 3.21 -11.21 9.88
N ILE A 85 2.89 -9.95 9.57
CA ILE A 85 3.43 -9.26 8.38
C ILE A 85 4.94 -9.05 8.52
N ILE A 86 5.40 -8.58 9.68
CA ILE A 86 6.82 -8.37 9.96
C ILE A 86 7.59 -9.70 9.85
N GLU A 87 7.09 -10.76 10.46
CA GLU A 87 7.71 -12.09 10.39
C GLU A 87 7.72 -12.65 8.97
N THR A 88 6.61 -12.54 8.25
CA THR A 88 6.51 -12.97 6.86
C THR A 88 7.47 -12.17 5.97
N GLY A 89 7.52 -10.85 6.14
CA GLY A 89 8.40 -9.97 5.40
C GLY A 89 9.87 -10.27 5.67
N THR A 90 10.27 -10.38 6.94
CA THR A 90 11.65 -10.74 7.32
C THR A 90 12.04 -12.13 6.84
N SER A 91 11.15 -13.12 6.93
CA SER A 91 11.38 -14.48 6.43
C SER A 91 11.55 -14.51 4.91
N THR A 92 10.68 -13.81 4.17
CA THR A 92 10.78 -13.70 2.71
C THR A 92 12.08 -13.02 2.30
N LEU A 93 12.41 -11.90 2.94
CA LEU A 93 13.65 -11.18 2.70
C LEU A 93 14.89 -12.03 3.03
N THR A 94 14.85 -12.80 4.13
CA THR A 94 15.95 -13.70 4.53
C THR A 94 16.11 -14.84 3.53
N SER A 95 15.02 -15.39 3.03
CA SER A 95 15.05 -16.44 2.00
C SER A 95 15.59 -15.94 0.66
N LEU A 96 15.34 -14.69 0.31
CA LEU A 96 15.78 -14.09 -0.96
C LEU A 96 17.19 -13.54 -0.91
N LEU A 97 17.49 -12.70 0.08
CA LEU A 97 18.74 -11.96 0.18
C LEU A 97 19.80 -12.72 1.00
N GLY A 98 19.37 -13.71 1.80
CA GLY A 98 20.21 -14.41 2.77
C GLY A 98 20.25 -13.71 4.13
N GLY A 99 20.47 -14.50 5.19
CA GLY A 99 20.51 -14.00 6.57
C GLY A 99 21.64 -12.99 6.83
N GLU A 100 22.77 -13.12 6.15
CA GLU A 100 23.90 -12.20 6.27
C GLU A 100 23.55 -10.80 5.75
N THR A 101 22.96 -10.72 4.55
CA THR A 101 22.52 -9.46 3.92
C THR A 101 21.46 -8.75 4.77
N ILE A 102 20.49 -9.51 5.30
CA ILE A 102 19.47 -8.93 6.19
C ILE A 102 20.05 -8.46 7.51
N SER A 103 21.00 -9.19 8.08
CA SER A 103 21.69 -8.80 9.31
C SER A 103 22.52 -7.53 9.09
N ALA A 104 23.23 -7.45 7.97
CA ALA A 104 23.98 -6.27 7.54
C ALA A 104 23.07 -5.04 7.37
N LEU A 105 21.95 -5.19 6.65
CA LEU A 105 20.97 -4.11 6.50
C LEU A 105 20.36 -3.68 7.84
N THR A 106 20.00 -4.65 8.68
CA THR A 106 19.42 -4.37 10.01
C THR A 106 20.40 -3.58 10.86
N ASN A 107 21.67 -3.98 10.88
CA ASN A 107 22.72 -3.31 11.62
C ASN A 107 23.02 -1.91 11.06
N ALA A 108 23.14 -1.77 9.73
CA ALA A 108 23.39 -0.49 9.08
C ALA A 108 22.25 0.52 9.34
N VAL A 109 20.99 0.09 9.16
CA VAL A 109 19.81 0.93 9.42
C VAL A 109 19.72 1.27 10.91
N GLY A 110 19.99 0.31 11.80
CA GLY A 110 19.95 0.50 13.24
C GLY A 110 20.98 1.52 13.74
N GLN A 111 22.20 1.44 13.23
CA GLN A 111 23.27 2.39 13.55
C GLN A 111 23.02 3.77 12.93
N TYR A 112 22.57 3.82 11.67
CA TYR A 112 22.33 5.09 10.99
C TYR A 112 21.15 5.88 11.60
N ALA A 113 20.05 5.18 11.90
CA ALA A 113 18.84 5.79 12.42
C ALA A 113 18.76 5.84 13.94
N GLY A 114 19.60 5.10 14.66
CA GLY A 114 19.60 5.06 16.13
C GLY A 114 18.41 4.30 16.74
N ILE A 115 17.73 3.44 15.98
CA ILE A 115 16.53 2.69 16.42
C ILE A 115 16.84 1.27 16.94
N GLY A 116 18.12 0.87 16.93
CA GLY A 116 18.56 -0.46 17.36
C GLY A 116 18.14 -1.60 16.43
N ASN A 117 18.73 -2.79 16.62
CA ASN A 117 18.50 -3.94 15.73
C ASN A 117 17.05 -4.44 15.73
N ALA A 118 16.36 -4.41 16.87
CA ALA A 118 14.97 -4.86 16.96
C ALA A 118 14.03 -3.96 16.15
N GLY A 119 14.16 -2.63 16.30
CA GLY A 119 13.40 -1.65 15.53
C GLY A 119 13.70 -1.75 14.04
N SER A 120 14.98 -1.88 13.67
CA SER A 120 15.39 -2.03 12.28
C SER A 120 14.90 -3.32 11.63
N LYS A 121 14.90 -4.45 12.34
CA LYS A 121 14.38 -5.72 11.82
C LYS A 121 12.88 -5.62 11.54
N SER A 122 12.13 -5.05 12.49
CA SER A 122 10.68 -4.84 12.33
C SER A 122 10.38 -3.87 11.17
N LEU A 123 11.15 -2.80 11.06
CA LEU A 123 11.03 -1.84 9.96
C LEU A 123 11.32 -2.50 8.61
N LEU A 124 12.42 -3.24 8.48
CA LEU A 124 12.78 -3.94 7.25
C LEU A 124 11.74 -5.02 6.90
N GLY A 125 11.16 -5.69 7.91
CA GLY A 125 10.05 -6.62 7.74
C GLY A 125 8.80 -5.98 7.15
N LEU A 126 8.52 -4.71 7.47
CA LEU A 126 7.43 -3.95 6.86
C LEU A 126 7.82 -3.38 5.49
N LEU A 127 9.04 -2.88 5.34
CA LEU A 127 9.53 -2.30 4.09
C LEU A 127 9.71 -3.33 2.98
N GLY A 128 10.07 -4.56 3.32
CA GLY A 128 10.26 -5.65 2.35
C GLY A 128 9.06 -5.85 1.42
N PRO A 129 7.89 -6.21 1.97
CA PRO A 129 6.65 -6.35 1.21
C PRO A 129 6.25 -5.07 0.46
N VAL A 130 6.48 -3.88 1.04
CA VAL A 130 6.16 -2.60 0.37
C VAL A 130 7.00 -2.40 -0.88
N VAL A 131 8.32 -2.54 -0.78
CA VAL A 131 9.25 -2.39 -1.91
C VAL A 131 8.98 -3.46 -2.97
N MET A 132 8.76 -4.72 -2.57
CA MET A 132 8.38 -5.79 -3.49
C MET A 132 7.02 -5.54 -4.16
N GLY A 133 6.05 -5.00 -3.43
CA GLY A 133 4.73 -4.67 -3.94
C GLY A 133 4.80 -3.59 -5.03
N VAL A 134 5.61 -2.55 -4.82
CA VAL A 134 5.83 -1.52 -5.84
C VAL A 134 6.57 -2.09 -7.05
N LEU A 135 7.63 -2.88 -6.85
CA LEU A 135 8.35 -3.55 -7.94
C LEU A 135 7.41 -4.44 -8.75
N GLY A 136 6.52 -5.18 -8.08
CA GLY A 136 5.51 -6.01 -8.72
C GLY A 136 4.42 -5.24 -9.44
N GLN A 137 4.08 -4.05 -8.97
CA GLN A 137 3.16 -3.16 -9.69
C GLN A 137 3.81 -2.65 -10.98
N GLN A 138 5.08 -2.22 -10.91
CA GLN A 138 5.84 -1.80 -12.09
C GLN A 138 6.03 -2.95 -13.08
N GLN A 139 6.33 -4.15 -12.57
CA GLN A 139 6.47 -5.36 -13.38
C GLN A 139 5.19 -5.63 -14.18
N ARG A 140 4.02 -5.61 -13.53
CA ARG A 140 2.72 -5.86 -14.18
C ARG A 140 2.34 -4.74 -15.14
N ALA A 141 2.59 -3.49 -14.77
CA ALA A 141 2.30 -2.32 -15.60
C ALA A 141 3.14 -2.30 -16.89
N SER A 142 4.39 -2.73 -16.82
CA SER A 142 5.33 -2.75 -17.95
C SER A 142 5.48 -4.13 -18.61
N GLY A 143 4.72 -5.14 -18.17
CA GLY A 143 4.79 -6.50 -18.72
C GLY A 143 6.17 -7.16 -18.60
N LEU A 144 6.94 -6.83 -17.55
CA LEU A 144 8.32 -7.28 -17.39
C LEU A 144 8.38 -8.72 -16.88
N ASP A 145 9.29 -9.50 -17.45
CA ASP A 145 9.70 -10.80 -16.93
C ASP A 145 10.86 -10.64 -15.94
N ALA A 146 11.38 -11.75 -15.41
CA ALA A 146 12.52 -11.75 -14.49
C ALA A 146 13.73 -10.99 -15.08
N THR A 147 13.98 -11.18 -16.38
CA THR A 147 15.10 -10.54 -17.10
C THR A 147 14.87 -9.04 -17.26
N GLY A 148 13.67 -8.64 -17.69
CA GLY A 148 13.28 -7.23 -17.80
C GLY A 148 13.38 -6.49 -16.46
N LEU A 149 12.99 -7.13 -15.36
CA LEU A 149 13.09 -6.56 -14.02
C LEU A 149 14.55 -6.39 -13.57
N ALA A 150 15.42 -7.38 -13.84
CA ALA A 150 16.85 -7.28 -13.55
C ALA A 150 17.51 -6.12 -14.33
N ASN A 151 17.17 -5.95 -15.61
CA ASN A 151 17.65 -4.85 -16.43
C ASN A 151 17.13 -3.48 -15.92
N LEU A 152 15.89 -3.43 -15.45
CA LEU A 152 15.30 -2.24 -14.85
C LEU A 152 15.99 -1.86 -13.53
N LEU A 153 16.28 -2.82 -12.65
CA LEU A 153 17.00 -2.56 -11.39
C LEU A 153 18.44 -2.12 -11.66
N THR A 154 19.10 -2.78 -12.61
CA THR A 154 20.48 -2.45 -13.00
C THR A 154 20.57 -1.06 -13.61
N SER A 155 19.63 -0.67 -14.48
CA SER A 155 19.59 0.69 -15.06
C SER A 155 19.27 1.77 -14.03
N GLN A 156 18.62 1.41 -12.91
CA GLN A 156 18.34 2.32 -11.81
C GLN A 156 19.41 2.34 -10.72
N LYS A 157 20.48 1.55 -10.84
CA LYS A 157 21.55 1.49 -9.82
C LYS A 157 22.10 2.87 -9.46
N ASP A 158 22.25 3.76 -10.44
CA ASP A 158 22.81 5.10 -10.23
C ASP A 158 21.83 6.00 -9.46
N ASN A 159 20.53 5.82 -9.69
CA ASN A 159 19.49 6.51 -8.92
C ASN A 159 19.37 5.95 -7.50
N ILE A 160 19.51 4.63 -7.32
CA ILE A 160 19.54 3.99 -6.00
C ILE A 160 20.76 4.46 -5.21
N ALA A 161 21.94 4.50 -5.85
CA ALA A 161 23.17 4.98 -5.23
C ALA A 161 23.08 6.46 -4.81
N ARG A 162 22.43 7.30 -5.62
CA ARG A 162 22.16 8.71 -5.29
C ARG A 162 21.14 8.91 -4.17
N ALA A 163 20.22 7.96 -4.00
CA ALA A 163 19.22 7.99 -2.94
C ALA A 163 19.76 7.46 -1.59
N LEU A 164 20.89 6.74 -1.59
CA LEU A 164 21.53 6.31 -0.35
C LEU A 164 22.04 7.54 0.43
N PRO A 165 21.71 7.67 1.72
CA PRO A 165 22.20 8.80 2.51
C PRO A 165 23.73 8.82 2.60
N ALA A 166 24.30 10.02 2.65
CA ALA A 166 25.74 10.19 2.81
C ALA A 166 26.25 9.46 4.06
N GLY A 167 27.34 8.69 3.90
CA GLY A 167 27.92 7.88 4.97
C GLY A 167 27.18 6.57 5.28
N PHE A 168 25.98 6.33 4.73
CA PHE A 168 25.28 5.05 4.90
C PHE A 168 26.01 3.89 4.21
N SER A 169 26.64 4.17 3.06
CA SER A 169 27.49 3.21 2.33
C SER A 169 28.64 2.67 3.18
N ASN A 170 29.15 3.42 4.16
CA ASN A 170 30.23 2.96 5.03
C ASN A 170 29.76 1.78 5.89
N TYR A 171 28.49 1.76 6.32
CA TYR A 171 27.92 0.67 7.10
C TYR A 171 27.59 -0.57 6.25
N LEU A 172 27.48 -0.40 4.93
CA LEU A 172 27.24 -1.49 3.98
C LEU A 172 28.55 -1.96 3.32
N SER A 173 29.64 -1.24 3.48
CA SER A 173 30.95 -1.65 2.99
C SER A 173 31.38 -2.97 3.64
N GLY A 174 31.90 -3.90 2.86
CA GLY A 174 32.27 -5.25 3.33
C GLY A 174 31.12 -6.26 3.42
N THR A 175 29.87 -5.86 3.15
CA THR A 175 28.69 -6.76 3.22
C THR A 175 28.30 -7.37 1.87
N GLY A 176 28.99 -6.99 0.79
CA GLY A 176 28.65 -7.42 -0.59
C GLY A 176 27.37 -6.79 -1.18
N ILE A 177 26.64 -5.98 -0.42
CA ILE A 177 25.44 -5.27 -0.89
C ILE A 177 25.80 -4.20 -1.94
N LEU A 178 26.91 -3.50 -1.73
CA LEU A 178 27.36 -2.42 -2.62
C LEU A 178 28.01 -2.93 -3.92
N ASP A 179 28.39 -4.21 -3.97
CA ASP A 179 29.02 -4.83 -5.16
C ASP A 179 28.08 -4.75 -6.37
N GLY A 180 26.79 -5.02 -6.15
CA GLY A 180 25.75 -4.95 -7.18
C GLY A 180 25.41 -3.54 -7.69
N LEU A 181 25.82 -2.49 -6.96
CA LEU A 181 25.66 -1.11 -7.43
C LEU A 181 26.82 -0.65 -8.33
N GLY A 182 27.80 -1.52 -8.58
CA GLY A 182 29.02 -1.19 -9.30
C GLY A 182 30.03 -0.46 -8.40
N GLY A 183 30.02 -0.79 -7.10
CA GLY A 183 31.00 -0.31 -6.15
C GLY A 183 32.39 -0.83 -6.50
N THR A 184 33.06 -0.16 -7.44
CA THR A 184 34.52 -0.08 -7.44
C THR A 184 34.88 0.59 -6.12
N THR A 185 35.02 -0.24 -5.09
CA THR A 185 35.92 0.11 -4.01
C THR A 185 37.24 0.30 -4.70
N ASP A 186 37.67 1.55 -4.76
CA ASP A 186 39.01 1.98 -5.06
C ASP A 186 39.94 1.19 -4.11
N THR A 187 40.25 -0.05 -4.49
CA THR A 187 41.22 -0.92 -3.84
C THR A 187 42.58 -0.43 -4.31
N ARG A 188 42.93 0.80 -3.92
CA ARG A 188 44.33 1.17 -3.72
C ARG A 188 44.81 0.32 -2.54
N GLY A 189 45.31 -0.88 -2.83
CA GLY A 189 45.71 -1.78 -1.75
C GLY A 189 46.16 -3.17 -2.17
N ALA A 190 47.00 -3.29 -3.19
CA ALA A 190 47.97 -4.38 -3.31
C ALA A 190 49.01 -4.06 -4.40
N SER A 191 49.83 -3.02 -4.19
CA SER A 191 51.13 -2.97 -4.86
C SER A 191 52.01 -4.05 -4.24
N ALA A 192 51.98 -5.24 -4.85
CA ALA A 192 52.98 -6.25 -4.60
C ALA A 192 54.35 -5.66 -4.93
N THR A 193 55.20 -5.62 -3.92
CA THR A 193 56.58 -5.17 -3.94
C THR A 193 57.38 -5.97 -4.96
N ALA A 194 57.62 -5.41 -6.14
CA ALA A 194 58.66 -5.86 -7.06
C ALA A 194 59.64 -4.70 -7.29
N ARG A 195 60.90 -4.97 -6.93
CA ARG A 195 62.05 -4.06 -6.90
C ARG A 195 62.41 -3.55 -8.32
N PRO A 196 63.17 -2.45 -8.44
CA PRO A 196 63.40 -1.78 -9.72
C PRO A 196 64.52 -2.45 -10.52
N SER A 197 64.26 -2.68 -11.80
CA SER A 197 65.30 -2.94 -12.81
C SER A 197 65.20 -1.84 -13.86
N TYR A 198 66.19 -0.95 -13.86
CA TYR A 198 66.42 0.02 -14.90
C TYR A 198 66.84 -0.73 -16.17
N THR A 199 66.01 -0.71 -17.20
CA THR A 199 66.44 -1.05 -18.56
C THR A 199 65.80 -0.08 -19.54
N THR A 200 66.66 0.82 -20.02
CA THR A 200 66.64 1.62 -21.25
C THR A 200 65.40 1.53 -22.15
N MET A 201 64.74 2.68 -22.28
CA MET A 201 63.67 2.99 -23.24
C MET A 201 64.20 3.03 -24.70
N PRO A 202 63.49 2.44 -25.66
CA PRO A 202 63.43 2.94 -27.04
C PRO A 202 62.14 3.73 -27.28
N PRO A 203 62.15 4.77 -28.13
CA PRO A 203 60.98 5.63 -28.36
C PRO A 203 59.94 4.93 -29.26
N PRO A 204 58.64 4.93 -28.90
CA PRO A 204 57.60 4.57 -29.86
C PRO A 204 57.25 5.76 -30.75
N THR A 205 57.37 5.51 -32.05
CA THR A 205 56.96 6.37 -33.16
C THR A 205 55.44 6.59 -33.18
N PRO A 206 54.96 7.78 -33.59
CA PRO A 206 53.53 8.03 -33.73
C PRO A 206 53.00 7.37 -35.01
N ARG A 207 52.01 6.48 -34.88
CA ARG A 207 51.15 6.10 -36.01
C ARG A 207 49.66 6.17 -35.66
N PRO A 208 48.82 6.50 -36.66
CA PRO A 208 47.43 6.88 -36.50
C PRO A 208 46.49 5.68 -36.68
N ALA A 209 45.53 5.56 -35.77
CA ALA A 209 44.25 4.86 -35.87
C ALA A 209 43.61 5.03 -34.48
N ASP A 210 42.33 5.24 -34.26
CA ASP A 210 41.21 5.01 -35.15
C ASP A 210 40.02 5.85 -34.66
N ARG A 211 39.05 5.97 -35.56
CA ARG A 211 37.78 6.69 -35.41
C ARG A 211 37.13 6.49 -34.04
N SER A 212 36.85 7.59 -33.35
CA SER A 212 35.66 7.67 -32.49
C SER A 212 34.50 8.16 -33.36
N PRO A 213 33.54 7.29 -33.76
CA PRO A 213 32.32 7.78 -34.38
C PRO A 213 31.36 8.25 -33.28
N ASN A 214 30.94 9.49 -33.45
CA ASN A 214 29.53 9.86 -33.42
C ASN A 214 28.87 10.05 -32.04
N MET A 215 29.26 11.15 -31.39
CA MET A 215 28.35 11.88 -30.50
C MET A 215 27.38 12.69 -31.37
N GLN A 216 26.32 12.06 -31.89
CA GLN A 216 25.27 12.78 -32.61
C GLN A 216 23.89 12.14 -32.47
N SER A 217 22.93 13.01 -32.14
CA SER A 217 21.47 12.91 -32.35
C SER A 217 20.59 12.18 -31.31
N TRP A 218 20.42 12.82 -30.15
CA TRP A 218 19.16 12.72 -29.36
C TRP A 218 18.27 13.97 -29.55
N GLY A 219 18.40 14.64 -30.70
CA GLY A 219 17.59 15.82 -31.04
C GLY A 219 16.14 15.52 -31.42
N TRP A 220 15.77 14.25 -31.63
CA TRP A 220 14.44 13.87 -32.13
C TRP A 220 13.47 13.35 -31.06
N VAL A 221 13.94 13.01 -29.85
CA VAL A 221 13.08 12.45 -28.79
C VAL A 221 12.27 13.54 -28.06
N LEU A 222 12.80 14.76 -28.00
CA LEU A 222 12.15 15.92 -27.37
C LEU A 222 10.81 16.34 -28.03
N PRO A 223 10.65 16.41 -29.37
CA PRO A 223 9.36 16.73 -29.96
C PRO A 223 8.32 15.61 -29.84
N VAL A 224 8.75 14.33 -29.77
CA VAL A 224 7.81 13.19 -29.63
C VAL A 224 7.20 13.13 -28.23
N ILE A 225 7.98 13.43 -27.18
CA ILE A 225 7.47 13.51 -25.80
C ILE A 225 6.56 14.74 -25.64
N GLY A 226 6.89 15.86 -26.29
CA GLY A 226 6.01 17.05 -26.32
C GLY A 226 4.66 16.78 -26.99
N ALA A 227 4.64 16.06 -28.12
CA ALA A 227 3.41 15.70 -28.82
C ALA A 227 2.54 14.70 -28.02
N LEU A 228 3.14 13.76 -27.28
CA LEU A 228 2.41 12.80 -26.45
C LEU A 228 1.81 13.45 -25.18
N ILE A 229 2.49 14.45 -24.60
CA ILE A 229 1.94 15.21 -23.47
C ILE A 229 0.77 16.11 -23.92
N LEU A 230 0.88 16.76 -25.08
CA LEU A 230 -0.20 17.60 -25.62
C LEU A 230 -1.39 16.76 -26.12
N GLY A 231 -1.15 15.60 -26.74
CA GLY A 231 -2.22 14.67 -27.14
C GLY A 231 -2.94 14.04 -25.95
N GLY A 232 -2.21 13.71 -24.88
CA GLY A 232 -2.79 13.18 -23.64
C GLY A 232 -3.62 14.20 -22.87
N LEU A 233 -3.18 15.46 -22.81
CA LEU A 233 -3.97 16.54 -22.19
C LEU A 233 -5.19 16.92 -23.03
N ALA A 234 -5.08 16.96 -24.36
CA ALA A 234 -6.23 17.20 -25.25
C ALA A 234 -7.28 16.09 -25.13
N TRP A 235 -6.88 14.82 -24.98
CA TRP A 235 -7.81 13.71 -24.78
C TRP A 235 -8.52 13.77 -23.42
N HIS A 236 -7.85 14.26 -22.38
CA HIS A 236 -8.47 14.38 -21.05
C HIS A 236 -9.53 15.49 -21.00
N TRP A 237 -9.38 16.54 -21.81
CA TRP A 237 -10.33 17.67 -21.87
C TRP A 237 -11.38 17.55 -22.98
N LEU A 238 -11.16 16.67 -23.96
CA LEU A 238 -12.04 16.45 -25.09
C LEU A 238 -12.75 15.07 -25.06
N ARG A 239 -12.77 14.38 -23.91
CA ARG A 239 -13.67 13.23 -23.71
C ARG A 239 -15.11 13.77 -23.57
N PRO A 240 -15.98 13.58 -24.56
CA PRO A 240 -17.35 14.06 -24.49
C PRO A 240 -18.10 13.19 -23.47
N ASN A 241 -18.74 13.82 -22.49
CA ASN A 241 -19.77 13.15 -21.72
C ASN A 241 -20.91 12.78 -22.68
N PRO A 242 -21.43 11.53 -22.67
CA PRO A 242 -22.64 11.22 -23.41
C PRO A 242 -23.80 12.04 -22.83
N THR A 243 -24.17 13.11 -23.53
CA THR A 243 -25.41 13.85 -23.36
C THR A 243 -26.56 12.99 -23.88
N GLU A 244 -27.43 12.55 -22.98
CA GLU A 244 -28.81 12.23 -23.35
C GLU A 244 -29.56 13.55 -23.61
N THR A 245 -30.17 13.62 -24.78
CA THR A 245 -30.98 14.73 -25.27
C THR A 245 -32.41 14.61 -24.76
N ALA A 246 -32.91 15.64 -24.05
CA ALA A 246 -34.33 16.01 -24.07
C ALA A 246 -34.55 17.49 -23.68
N LEU A 247 -34.86 18.31 -24.69
CA LEU A 247 -35.86 19.40 -24.74
C LEU A 247 -35.89 20.57 -23.70
N ASN A 248 -35.46 21.75 -24.18
CA ASN A 248 -36.20 23.04 -24.22
C ASN A 248 -36.55 23.87 -22.93
N SER A 249 -35.70 24.90 -22.65
CA SER A 249 -35.98 26.34 -22.24
C SER A 249 -36.68 26.73 -20.89
N PRO A 250 -36.46 27.93 -20.24
CA PRO A 250 -35.45 29.02 -20.38
C PRO A 250 -34.89 29.57 -18.99
N PRO A 251 -34.27 30.78 -18.89
CA PRO A 251 -32.96 31.02 -18.23
C PRO A 251 -32.95 31.08 -16.68
N PRO A 252 -31.80 30.88 -16.00
CA PRO A 252 -31.70 31.13 -14.56
C PRO A 252 -31.56 32.63 -14.29
N SER A 253 -32.49 33.14 -13.49
CA SER A 253 -32.42 34.45 -12.84
C SER A 253 -31.24 34.49 -11.87
N MET A 254 -30.62 35.65 -11.77
CA MET A 254 -29.51 35.95 -10.87
C MET A 254 -29.90 35.82 -9.39
N ALA A 255 -28.87 35.49 -8.59
CA ALA A 255 -28.70 35.71 -7.15
C ALA A 255 -29.18 34.62 -6.16
N PRO A 256 -28.59 34.55 -4.95
CA PRO A 256 -27.22 34.84 -4.56
C PRO A 256 -26.55 33.62 -3.89
N SER A 257 -25.23 33.68 -3.82
CA SER A 257 -24.36 32.90 -2.96
C SER A 257 -24.92 32.76 -1.54
N SER A 258 -25.37 31.56 -1.18
CA SER A 258 -25.47 31.13 0.21
C SER A 258 -24.19 30.38 0.58
N THR A 259 -23.41 31.03 1.42
CA THR A 259 -22.36 30.43 2.25
C THR A 259 -23.01 29.36 3.13
N GLY A 260 -23.15 28.15 2.61
CA GLY A 260 -23.52 26.96 3.35
C GLY A 260 -22.26 26.17 3.64
N THR A 261 -21.71 26.32 4.84
CA THR A 261 -20.70 25.44 5.40
C THR A 261 -21.25 24.01 5.35
N SER A 262 -20.86 23.23 4.35
CA SER A 262 -21.08 21.79 4.33
C SER A 262 -20.24 21.19 5.44
N THR A 263 -20.84 21.11 6.62
CA THR A 263 -20.36 20.25 7.70
C THR A 263 -20.73 18.82 7.29
N GLY A 264 -20.06 18.32 6.24
CA GLY A 264 -20.11 16.92 5.86
C GLY A 264 -19.57 16.11 7.02
N VAL A 265 -20.48 15.39 7.68
CA VAL A 265 -20.35 14.37 8.73
C VAL A 265 -18.92 13.89 9.07
N SER A 266 -18.11 14.80 9.62
CA SER A 266 -16.94 14.48 10.43
C SER A 266 -17.46 14.22 11.84
N GLY A 267 -18.10 13.06 12.04
CA GLY A 267 -18.92 12.86 13.23
C GLY A 267 -19.36 11.43 13.46
N LEU A 268 -18.49 10.47 13.17
CA LEU A 268 -18.48 9.22 13.91
C LEU A 268 -17.20 9.24 14.72
N GLY A 269 -17.35 9.57 16.00
CA GLY A 269 -16.28 9.37 16.97
C GLY A 269 -15.86 7.89 17.02
N ALA A 270 -15.15 7.53 18.09
CA ALA A 270 -14.75 6.14 18.32
C ALA A 270 -15.90 5.15 18.08
N MET A 271 -15.57 3.98 17.53
CA MET A 271 -16.51 2.88 17.29
C MET A 271 -17.34 2.64 18.56
N PRO A 272 -18.68 2.57 18.49
CA PRO A 272 -19.46 2.34 19.68
C PRO A 272 -19.08 0.98 20.26
N ALA A 273 -18.87 0.90 21.58
CA ALA A 273 -18.37 -0.30 22.26
C ALA A 273 -19.23 -1.55 22.00
N SER A 274 -20.50 -1.37 21.63
CA SER A 274 -21.38 -2.46 21.19
C SER A 274 -20.86 -3.17 19.93
N PHE A 275 -20.26 -2.44 18.99
CA PHE A 275 -19.65 -3.02 17.78
C PHE A 275 -18.36 -3.78 18.08
N GLU A 276 -17.65 -3.40 19.13
CA GLU A 276 -16.46 -4.12 19.61
C GLU A 276 -16.86 -5.48 20.23
N ALA A 277 -18.04 -5.54 20.86
CA ALA A 277 -18.59 -6.78 21.39
C ALA A 277 -18.92 -7.80 20.28
N LEU A 278 -19.23 -7.36 19.05
CA LEU A 278 -19.42 -8.23 17.89
C LEU A 278 -18.13 -8.89 17.42
N GLU A 279 -16.99 -8.22 17.54
CA GLU A 279 -15.68 -8.75 17.19
C GLU A 279 -15.31 -9.95 18.08
N ASN A 280 -15.83 -10.00 19.31
CA ASN A 280 -15.67 -11.11 20.24
C ASN A 280 -16.52 -12.35 19.90
N LEU A 281 -17.45 -12.24 18.93
CA LEU A 281 -18.23 -13.38 18.42
C LEU A 281 -17.53 -14.11 17.26
N ARG A 282 -16.37 -13.62 16.80
CA ARG A 282 -15.60 -14.24 15.71
C ARG A 282 -15.04 -15.59 16.13
N GLY A 283 -15.12 -16.58 15.25
CA GLY A 283 -14.75 -17.96 15.55
C GLY A 283 -15.93 -18.89 15.92
N ILE A 284 -17.14 -18.35 16.07
CA ILE A 284 -18.36 -19.15 16.18
C ILE A 284 -18.75 -19.64 14.78
N LYS A 285 -18.52 -20.93 14.50
CA LYS A 285 -18.79 -21.55 13.20
C LYS A 285 -20.04 -22.43 13.23
N VAL A 286 -20.84 -22.34 12.17
CA VAL A 286 -21.90 -23.30 11.84
C VAL A 286 -21.63 -23.86 10.45
N GLY A 287 -21.15 -25.10 10.41
CA GLY A 287 -20.58 -25.67 9.18
C GLY A 287 -19.37 -24.85 8.73
N ASP A 288 -19.37 -24.42 7.47
CA ASP A 288 -18.32 -23.58 6.87
C ASP A 288 -18.51 -22.06 7.10
N VAL A 289 -19.60 -21.65 7.76
CA VAL A 289 -19.96 -20.24 7.93
C VAL A 289 -19.54 -19.73 9.31
N ASP A 290 -18.69 -18.69 9.32
CA ASP A 290 -18.29 -17.98 10.55
C ASP A 290 -19.26 -16.83 10.84
N ILE A 291 -20.08 -17.01 11.87
CA ILE A 291 -21.21 -16.13 12.19
C ILE A 291 -20.70 -14.75 12.62
N GLY A 292 -19.66 -14.70 13.44
CA GLY A 292 -19.05 -13.43 13.85
C GLY A 292 -18.49 -12.66 12.66
N THR A 293 -17.86 -13.33 11.70
CA THR A 293 -17.33 -12.69 10.49
C THR A 293 -18.44 -12.22 9.55
N GLN A 294 -19.48 -13.01 9.35
CA GLN A 294 -20.61 -12.60 8.50
C GLN A 294 -21.36 -11.41 9.10
N LEU A 295 -21.53 -11.40 10.42
CA LEU A 295 -22.16 -10.31 11.15
C LEU A 295 -21.32 -9.02 11.09
N ALA A 296 -20.01 -9.11 11.33
CA ALA A 296 -19.09 -7.98 11.23
C ALA A 296 -19.03 -7.39 9.80
N ASN A 297 -19.10 -8.23 8.77
CA ASN A 297 -19.12 -7.79 7.38
C ASN A 297 -20.44 -7.09 7.02
N ALA A 298 -21.58 -7.67 7.41
CA ALA A 298 -22.91 -7.08 7.19
C ALA A 298 -23.03 -5.71 7.85
N GLU A 299 -22.47 -5.60 9.05
CA GLU A 299 -22.41 -4.38 9.85
C GLU A 299 -21.48 -3.32 9.26
N THR A 300 -20.27 -3.69 8.84
CA THR A 300 -19.32 -2.79 8.17
C THR A 300 -19.90 -2.25 6.86
N GLY A 301 -20.52 -3.12 6.06
CA GLY A 301 -21.20 -2.73 4.82
C GLY A 301 -22.35 -1.75 5.06
N MET A 302 -23.16 -2.01 6.09
CA MET A 302 -24.27 -1.14 6.45
C MET A 302 -23.81 0.24 6.92
N ARG A 303 -22.81 0.30 7.81
CA ARG A 303 -22.23 1.57 8.26
C ARG A 303 -21.67 2.36 7.10
N SER A 304 -20.91 1.72 6.22
CA SER A 304 -20.31 2.37 5.05
C SER A 304 -21.39 2.93 4.12
N ALA A 305 -22.46 2.16 3.90
CA ALA A 305 -23.61 2.60 3.11
C ALA A 305 -24.26 3.84 3.73
N ILE A 306 -24.56 3.80 5.03
CA ILE A 306 -25.21 4.91 5.77
C ILE A 306 -24.32 6.16 5.81
N ILE A 307 -23.02 6.01 6.04
CA ILE A 307 -22.05 7.13 6.07
C ILE A 307 -21.91 7.77 4.69
N SER A 308 -22.00 6.97 3.64
CA SER A 308 -21.97 7.46 2.27
C SER A 308 -23.23 8.24 1.89
N VAL A 309 -24.33 8.12 2.65
CA VAL A 309 -25.56 8.88 2.38
C VAL A 309 -25.40 10.31 2.86
N GLN A 310 -25.22 11.23 1.90
CA GLN A 310 -25.20 12.68 2.16
C GLN A 310 -26.34 13.42 1.44
N ASP A 311 -26.91 12.83 0.40
CA ASP A 311 -27.95 13.38 -0.46
C ASP A 311 -28.85 12.27 -1.04
N VAL A 312 -29.90 12.64 -1.78
CA VAL A 312 -30.89 11.72 -2.35
C VAL A 312 -30.28 10.73 -3.35
N ASN A 313 -29.28 11.13 -4.14
CA ASN A 313 -28.62 10.21 -5.09
C ASN A 313 -27.74 9.20 -4.35
N SER A 314 -27.00 9.67 -3.34
CA SER A 314 -26.21 8.79 -2.47
C SER A 314 -27.09 7.84 -1.65
N ALA A 315 -28.29 8.29 -1.25
CA ALA A 315 -29.31 7.46 -0.61
C ALA A 315 -29.78 6.35 -1.55
N GLN A 316 -30.05 6.67 -2.81
CA GLN A 316 -30.43 5.69 -3.83
C GLN A 316 -29.32 4.63 -4.03
N ALA A 317 -28.05 5.05 -4.04
CA ALA A 317 -26.91 4.15 -4.15
C ALA A 317 -26.73 3.27 -2.90
N ALA A 318 -27.13 3.76 -1.72
CA ALA A 318 -27.03 3.02 -0.46
C ALA A 318 -28.13 1.97 -0.27
N VAL A 319 -29.23 2.02 -1.02
CA VAL A 319 -30.34 1.04 -0.91
C VAL A 319 -29.86 -0.40 -1.17
N ALA A 320 -29.08 -0.61 -2.23
CA ALA A 320 -28.57 -1.94 -2.60
C ALA A 320 -27.66 -2.58 -1.53
N PRO A 321 -26.63 -1.88 -0.99
CA PRO A 321 -25.81 -2.42 0.08
C PRO A 321 -26.59 -2.58 1.39
N LEU A 322 -27.49 -1.65 1.74
CA LEU A 322 -28.38 -1.81 2.91
C LEU A 322 -29.28 -3.05 2.80
N ALA A 323 -29.84 -3.31 1.61
CA ALA A 323 -30.65 -4.50 1.35
C ALA A 323 -29.82 -5.79 1.39
N SER A 324 -28.55 -5.73 0.99
CA SER A 324 -27.62 -6.85 1.06
C SER A 324 -27.30 -7.20 2.51
N SER A 325 -26.98 -6.20 3.34
CA SER A 325 -26.81 -6.37 4.78
C SER A 325 -28.07 -6.97 5.43
N ALA A 326 -29.27 -6.49 5.09
CA ALA A 326 -30.52 -7.06 5.60
C ALA A 326 -30.68 -8.56 5.28
N ASN A 327 -30.30 -8.98 4.06
CA ASN A 327 -30.34 -10.39 3.69
C ASN A 327 -29.30 -11.24 4.43
N ASP A 328 -28.16 -10.65 4.81
CA ASP A 328 -27.16 -11.34 5.62
C ASP A 328 -27.63 -11.56 7.06
N PHE A 329 -28.31 -10.59 7.68
CA PHE A 329 -28.97 -10.82 8.98
C PHE A 329 -30.02 -11.93 8.88
N ALA A 330 -30.84 -11.94 7.82
CA ALA A 330 -31.84 -12.99 7.59
C ALA A 330 -31.23 -14.39 7.51
N ARG A 331 -30.06 -14.51 6.86
CA ARG A 331 -29.30 -15.77 6.80
C ARG A 331 -28.77 -16.14 8.18
N LEU A 332 -28.29 -15.17 8.94
CA LEU A 332 -27.73 -15.38 10.27
C LEU A 332 -28.80 -15.87 11.25
N THR A 333 -30.02 -15.35 11.20
CA THR A 333 -31.16 -15.84 11.99
C THR A 333 -31.39 -17.34 11.74
N LYS A 334 -31.38 -17.78 10.48
CA LYS A 334 -31.53 -19.22 10.13
C LYS A 334 -30.37 -20.08 10.60
N LEU A 335 -29.17 -19.51 10.69
CA LEU A 335 -28.01 -20.21 11.24
C LEU A 335 -28.12 -20.28 12.77
N LEU A 336 -28.65 -19.25 13.41
CA LEU A 336 -28.89 -19.16 14.86
C LEU A 336 -29.75 -20.31 15.39
N ASP A 337 -30.77 -20.71 14.63
CA ASP A 337 -31.59 -21.88 14.92
C ASP A 337 -30.81 -23.19 15.00
N LYS A 338 -29.66 -23.27 14.33
CA LYS A 338 -28.80 -24.46 14.29
C LYS A 338 -27.71 -24.45 15.36
N LEU A 339 -27.56 -23.39 16.16
CA LEU A 339 -26.55 -23.34 17.24
C LEU A 339 -27.07 -23.92 18.55
N PRO A 340 -26.14 -24.37 19.42
CA PRO A 340 -26.41 -24.63 20.82
C PRO A 340 -27.04 -23.41 21.52
N PRO A 341 -27.96 -23.64 22.48
CA PRO A 341 -28.70 -22.58 23.16
C PRO A 341 -27.79 -21.57 23.87
N ASP A 342 -26.69 -22.01 24.48
CA ASP A 342 -25.74 -21.13 25.18
C ASP A 342 -25.02 -20.15 24.23
N THR A 343 -24.68 -20.61 23.03
CA THR A 343 -24.03 -19.78 22.01
C THR A 343 -25.02 -18.81 21.38
N ARG A 344 -26.27 -19.27 21.15
CA ARG A 344 -27.36 -18.42 20.67
C ARG A 344 -27.60 -17.24 21.60
N ILE A 345 -27.72 -17.48 22.91
CA ILE A 345 -27.93 -16.43 23.92
C ILE A 345 -26.81 -15.38 23.88
N SER A 346 -25.56 -15.81 23.69
CA SER A 346 -24.41 -14.90 23.61
C SER A 346 -24.45 -14.01 22.36
N VAL A 347 -24.84 -14.56 21.21
CA VAL A 347 -25.01 -13.79 19.97
C VAL A 347 -26.19 -12.83 20.08
N VAL A 348 -27.35 -13.30 20.56
CA VAL A 348 -28.55 -12.47 20.77
C VAL A 348 -28.28 -11.31 21.71
N LYS A 349 -27.62 -11.55 22.84
CA LYS A 349 -27.28 -10.50 23.82
C LYS A 349 -26.37 -9.42 23.22
N THR A 350 -25.42 -9.82 22.40
CA THR A 350 -24.49 -8.89 21.74
C THR A 350 -25.22 -8.07 20.68
N VAL A 351 -26.10 -8.71 19.91
CA VAL A 351 -26.95 -8.03 18.91
C VAL A 351 -27.87 -7.02 19.59
N ILE A 352 -28.53 -7.39 20.70
CA ILE A 352 -29.36 -6.45 21.49
C ILE A 352 -28.54 -5.23 21.94
N ALA A 353 -27.29 -5.42 22.35
CA ALA A 353 -26.41 -4.34 22.78
C ALA A 353 -26.05 -3.35 21.65
N THR A 354 -26.13 -3.77 20.39
CA THR A 354 -25.80 -2.96 19.20
C THR A 354 -26.98 -2.16 18.67
N ARG A 355 -28.21 -2.55 19.01
CA ARG A 355 -29.45 -1.86 18.62
C ARG A 355 -29.41 -0.32 18.76
N PRO A 356 -29.08 0.26 19.94
CA PRO A 356 -29.13 1.71 20.11
C PRO A 356 -28.16 2.47 19.19
N ALA A 357 -27.02 1.86 18.88
CA ALA A 357 -26.04 2.49 18.02
C ALA A 357 -26.40 2.36 16.52
N LEU A 358 -27.16 1.31 16.17
CA LEU A 358 -27.82 1.15 14.87
C LEU A 358 -28.93 2.21 14.68
N ASP A 359 -29.78 2.38 15.69
CA ASP A 359 -30.87 3.38 15.69
C ASP A 359 -30.30 4.79 15.45
N GLN A 360 -29.22 5.15 16.15
CA GLN A 360 -28.56 6.45 15.96
C GLN A 360 -28.02 6.68 14.55
N LEU A 361 -27.54 5.63 13.87
CA LEU A 361 -27.07 5.75 12.49
C LEU A 361 -28.23 5.99 11.53
N PHE A 362 -29.35 5.29 11.75
CA PHE A 362 -30.54 5.45 10.93
C PHE A 362 -31.24 6.79 11.16
N ASP A 363 -31.38 7.23 12.41
CA ASP A 363 -31.96 8.53 12.74
C ASP A 363 -31.18 9.67 12.07
N LYS A 364 -29.85 9.58 12.04
CA LYS A 364 -29.00 10.56 11.34
C LYS A 364 -29.21 10.55 9.83
N ALA A 365 -29.36 9.38 9.22
CA ALA A 365 -29.61 9.26 7.80
C ALA A 365 -31.02 9.75 7.41
N LEU A 366 -32.02 9.45 8.25
CA LEU A 366 -33.40 9.89 8.07
C LEU A 366 -33.61 11.38 8.33
N ALA A 367 -32.73 12.00 9.13
CA ALA A 367 -32.72 13.45 9.35
C ALA A 367 -32.27 14.24 8.11
N ILE A 368 -31.69 13.59 7.09
CA ILE A 368 -31.31 14.26 5.85
C ILE A 368 -32.56 14.55 5.01
N PRO A 369 -32.82 15.82 4.62
CA PRO A 369 -33.98 16.18 3.81
C PRO A 369 -34.01 15.43 2.48
N GLY A 370 -35.14 14.80 2.15
CA GLY A 370 -35.35 14.06 0.89
C GLY A 370 -34.79 12.64 0.85
N VAL A 371 -33.91 12.26 1.79
CA VAL A 371 -33.34 10.90 1.88
C VAL A 371 -34.32 9.91 2.53
N SER A 372 -35.15 10.39 3.45
CA SER A 372 -36.06 9.57 4.24
C SER A 372 -37.06 8.77 3.39
N SER A 373 -37.58 9.34 2.29
CA SER A 373 -38.50 8.61 1.39
C SER A 373 -37.85 7.46 0.63
N VAL A 374 -36.53 7.50 0.45
CA VAL A 374 -35.76 6.53 -0.34
C VAL A 374 -35.25 5.38 0.55
N ILE A 375 -34.68 5.70 1.71
CA ILE A 375 -34.03 4.68 2.55
C ILE A 375 -34.98 4.01 3.54
N LYS A 376 -36.06 4.69 3.97
CA LYS A 376 -37.00 4.20 4.98
C LYS A 376 -37.48 2.75 4.76
N PRO A 377 -37.95 2.31 3.57
CA PRO A 377 -38.40 0.93 3.40
C PRO A 377 -37.27 -0.11 3.61
N THR A 378 -36.02 0.27 3.35
CA THR A 378 -34.88 -0.62 3.55
C THR A 378 -34.42 -0.61 5.00
N VAL A 379 -34.46 0.55 5.67
CA VAL A 379 -34.22 0.69 7.11
C VAL A 379 -35.24 -0.12 7.91
N ASP A 380 -36.53 -0.02 7.58
CA ASP A 380 -37.61 -0.80 8.21
C ASP A 380 -37.37 -2.31 8.04
N LYS A 381 -36.88 -2.73 6.86
CA LYS A 381 -36.51 -4.13 6.61
C LYS A 381 -35.33 -4.58 7.47
N VAL A 382 -34.31 -3.74 7.65
CA VAL A 382 -33.17 -4.04 8.52
C VAL A 382 -33.63 -4.18 9.97
N HIS A 383 -34.46 -3.25 10.48
CA HIS A 383 -35.03 -3.36 11.82
C HIS A 383 -35.79 -4.65 12.02
N SER A 384 -36.65 -5.02 11.07
CA SER A 384 -37.40 -6.28 11.13
C SER A 384 -36.49 -7.50 11.19
N GLN A 385 -35.39 -7.54 10.43
CA GLN A 385 -34.43 -8.64 10.49
C GLN A 385 -33.66 -8.65 11.82
N PHE A 386 -33.34 -7.48 12.35
CA PHE A 386 -32.68 -7.34 13.64
C PHE A 386 -33.59 -7.82 14.79
N ASP A 387 -34.86 -7.44 14.79
CA ASP A 387 -35.86 -7.91 15.75
C ASP A 387 -36.05 -9.43 15.70
N ALA A 388 -36.13 -9.99 14.48
CA ALA A 388 -36.19 -11.42 14.29
C ALA A 388 -34.96 -12.12 14.87
N LEU A 389 -33.77 -11.52 14.73
CA LEU A 389 -32.53 -12.07 15.26
C LEU A 389 -32.46 -12.00 16.79
N THR A 390 -33.07 -10.99 17.40
CA THR A 390 -33.15 -10.87 18.87
C THR A 390 -34.20 -11.78 19.51
N THR A 391 -35.14 -12.31 18.72
CA THR A 391 -36.25 -13.15 19.18
C THR A 391 -36.05 -14.64 18.84
N ALA A 392 -35.09 -14.97 17.97
CA ALA A 392 -34.71 -16.34 17.58
C ALA A 392 -33.86 -17.03 18.64
#